data_AF-A0A383F2Y0-F1
#
_entry.id   AF-A0A383F2Y0-F1
#
_cell.length_a   1.000
_cell.length_b   1.000
_cell.length_c   1.000
_cell.angle_alpha   90.00
_cell.angle_beta   90.00
_cell.angle_gamma   90.00
#
_symmetry.space_group_name_H-M   'P 1'
#
loop_
_entity.id
_entity.type
_entity.pdbx_description
1 polymer ?
#
loop_
_entity_poly.entity_id
_entity_poly.type
_entity_poly.pdbx_seq_one_letter_code
_entity_poly.pdbx_strand_id
1 'polypeptide(L)'
;MPRQKTVSIHGYPITEKQVQLKYSLVKIAVVADPEPLIDQAEHEDNFPYWAEIWPSAIGLANFIETPNAPILGKCILEIGCGLGLTGIVACQQKRKVIFTDWKIDPLFFAHYNTSLNQCNDLARFIQMDWKSLCL
;
A
#
# COMPACT_ATOMS: atom_id res chain seq x y z
N MET A 1 -33.04 9.90 2.75
CA MET A 1 -31.85 9.42 2.02
C MET A 1 -30.96 8.70 3.01
N PRO A 2 -30.55 7.45 2.78
CA PRO A 2 -29.65 6.78 3.72
C PRO A 2 -28.27 7.43 3.61
N ARG A 3 -27.74 7.95 4.73
CA ARG A 3 -26.34 8.39 4.83
C ARG A 3 -25.47 7.19 4.49
N GLN A 4 -24.74 7.24 3.36
CA GLN A 4 -23.61 6.35 3.13
C GLN A 4 -22.68 6.49 4.34
N LYS A 5 -22.45 5.41 5.09
CA LYS A 5 -21.44 5.39 6.13
C LYS A 5 -20.10 5.64 5.45
N THR A 6 -19.49 6.80 5.69
CA THR A 6 -18.12 7.08 5.26
C THR A 6 -17.21 6.06 5.94
N VAL A 7 -16.67 5.13 5.14
CA VAL A 7 -15.67 4.19 5.63
C VAL A 7 -14.38 4.98 5.86
N SER A 8 -13.68 4.68 6.95
CA SER A 8 -12.41 5.31 7.28
C SER A 8 -11.39 4.26 7.73
N ILE A 9 -10.12 4.55 7.48
CA ILE A 9 -8.97 3.77 7.97
C ILE A 9 -8.18 4.73 8.86
N HIS A 10 -7.96 4.37 10.12
CA HIS A 10 -7.20 5.19 11.07
C HIS A 10 -7.65 6.67 11.13
N GLY A 11 -8.96 6.93 11.01
CA GLY A 11 -9.52 8.29 11.01
C GLY A 11 -9.50 9.01 9.65
N TYR A 12 -8.84 8.46 8.64
CA TYR A 12 -8.83 9.00 7.28
C TYR A 12 -10.05 8.51 6.49
N PRO A 13 -10.90 9.39 5.94
CA PRO A 13 -11.92 9.01 4.98
C PRO A 13 -11.26 8.34 3.76
N ILE A 14 -11.86 7.27 3.25
CA ILE A 14 -11.30 6.52 2.12
C ILE A 14 -12.20 6.52 0.89
N THR A 15 -11.58 6.32 -0.27
CA THR A 15 -12.26 5.90 -1.50
C THR A 15 -11.54 4.68 -2.06
N GLU A 16 -12.28 3.77 -2.70
CA GLU A 16 -11.69 2.60 -3.36
C GLU A 16 -11.36 2.93 -4.82
N LYS A 17 -10.12 2.67 -5.22
CA LYS A 17 -9.65 2.71 -6.60
C LYS A 17 -9.43 1.29 -7.11
N GLN A 18 -9.67 1.08 -8.40
CA GLN A 18 -9.31 -0.15 -9.09
C GLN A 18 -8.10 0.14 -9.97
N VAL A 19 -7.00 -0.55 -9.71
CA VAL A 19 -5.76 -0.44 -10.48
C VAL A 19 -5.75 -1.57 -11.49
N GLN A 20 -5.94 -1.23 -12.76
CA GLN A 20 -5.79 -2.18 -13.87
C GLN A 20 -4.30 -2.39 -14.15
N LEU A 21 -3.83 -3.62 -13.99
CA LEU A 21 -2.51 -4.08 -14.40
C LEU A 21 -2.63 -4.85 -15.73
N LYS A 22 -1.52 -5.36 -16.28
CA LYS A 22 -1.53 -6.14 -17.53
C LYS A 22 -2.35 -7.43 -17.41
N TYR A 23 -2.30 -8.10 -16.27
CA TYR A 23 -2.93 -9.41 -16.07
C TYR A 23 -3.97 -9.46 -14.96
N SER A 24 -3.97 -8.46 -14.07
CA SER A 24 -4.82 -8.46 -12.89
C SER A 24 -5.49 -7.11 -12.65
N LEU A 25 -6.52 -7.11 -11.82
CA LEU A 25 -7.18 -5.92 -11.31
C LEU A 25 -7.04 -5.92 -9.80
N VAL A 26 -6.38 -4.90 -9.25
CA VAL A 26 -6.14 -4.79 -7.80
C VAL A 26 -7.01 -3.68 -7.23
N LYS A 27 -7.75 -3.97 -6.16
CA LYS A 27 -8.55 -2.96 -5.46
C LYS A 27 -7.70 -2.31 -4.37
N ILE A 28 -7.67 -0.99 -4.30
CA ILE A 28 -6.87 -0.25 -3.32
C ILE A 28 -7.74 0.84 -2.72
N ALA A 29 -7.96 0.79 -1.41
CA ALA A 29 -8.42 1.95 -0.65
C ALA A 29 -7.29 2.98 -0.56
N VAL A 30 -7.63 4.22 -0.88
CA VAL A 30 -6.76 5.39 -0.79
C VAL A 30 -7.42 6.47 0.08
N VAL A 31 -6.67 7.47 0.52
CA VAL A 31 -7.26 8.65 1.18
C VAL A 31 -8.24 9.33 0.20
N ALA A 32 -9.47 9.61 0.64
CA ALA A 32 -10.50 10.18 -0.21
C ALA A 32 -10.15 11.59 -0.71
N ASP A 33 -9.54 12.39 0.16
CA ASP A 33 -9.12 13.76 -0.09
C ASP A 33 -7.79 14.04 0.64
N PRO A 34 -6.66 14.14 -0.08
CA PRO A 34 -5.36 14.41 0.51
C PRO A 34 -5.11 15.89 0.79
N GLU A 35 -5.92 16.83 0.27
CA GLU A 35 -5.65 18.27 0.40
C GLU A 35 -5.51 18.73 1.87
N PRO A 36 -6.38 18.31 2.81
CA PRO A 36 -6.23 18.69 4.21
C PRO A 36 -4.92 18.19 4.84
N LEU A 37 -4.37 17.07 4.35
CA LEU A 37 -3.10 16.52 4.83
C LEU A 37 -1.91 17.28 4.27
N ILE A 38 -2.04 17.79 3.04
CA ILE A 38 -1.03 18.64 2.39
C ILE A 38 -0.98 20.00 3.10
N ASP A 39 -2.14 20.61 3.38
CA ASP A 39 -2.23 21.90 4.06
C ASP A 39 -1.64 21.89 5.49
N GLN A 40 -1.61 20.73 6.14
CA GLN A 40 -1.05 20.55 7.48
C GLN A 40 0.46 20.25 7.48
N ALA A 41 1.07 20.03 6.31
CA ALA A 41 2.48 19.66 6.22
C ALA A 41 3.40 20.88 6.37
N GLU A 42 4.03 21.01 7.54
CA GLU A 42 4.97 22.11 7.82
C GLU A 42 6.39 21.88 7.26
N HIS A 43 6.75 20.61 7.02
CA HIS A 43 8.07 20.20 6.54
C HIS A 43 7.92 19.19 5.38
N GLU A 44 8.91 19.11 4.50
CA GLU A 44 8.91 18.18 3.35
C GLU A 44 8.63 16.73 3.78
N ASP A 45 9.26 16.32 4.88
CA ASP A 45 9.08 15.01 5.50
C ASP A 45 7.64 14.75 5.99
N ASN A 46 6.85 15.80 6.23
CA ASN A 46 5.46 15.69 6.68
C ASN A 46 4.47 15.46 5.53
N PHE A 47 4.86 15.73 4.28
CA PHE A 47 3.95 15.57 3.14
C PHE A 47 3.41 14.13 3.06
N PRO A 48 2.11 13.96 2.74
CA PRO A 48 1.44 12.67 2.74
C PRO A 48 1.67 11.92 1.42
N TYR A 49 2.92 11.77 0.98
CA TYR A 49 3.24 11.07 -0.28
C TYR A 49 2.69 9.65 -0.32
N TRP A 50 2.43 9.05 0.83
CA TRP A 50 1.83 7.73 0.95
C TRP A 50 0.33 7.68 0.64
N ALA A 51 -0.39 8.82 0.60
CA ALA A 51 -1.85 8.88 0.54
C ALA A 51 -2.44 8.48 -0.83
N GLU A 52 -1.60 8.38 -1.86
CA GLU A 52 -1.98 8.02 -3.21
C GLU A 52 -1.11 6.92 -3.84
N ILE A 53 -1.54 6.42 -4.99
CA ILE A 53 -0.83 5.40 -5.75
C ILE A 53 0.07 6.08 -6.77
N TRP A 54 1.38 5.88 -6.63
CA TRP A 54 2.36 6.43 -7.56
C TRP A 54 2.43 5.64 -8.88
N PRO A 55 2.69 6.31 -10.02
CA PRO A 55 2.92 5.63 -11.30
C PRO A 55 4.05 4.59 -11.24
N SER A 56 5.08 4.82 -10.44
CA SER A 56 6.18 3.88 -10.23
C SER A 56 5.72 2.58 -9.55
N ALA A 57 4.80 2.66 -8.59
CA ALA A 57 4.20 1.48 -7.95
C ALA A 57 3.40 0.65 -8.96
N ILE A 58 2.65 1.30 -9.86
CA ILE A 58 1.94 0.63 -10.95
C ILE A 58 2.93 -0.05 -11.91
N GLY A 59 4.02 0.63 -12.27
CA GLY A 59 5.07 0.07 -13.12
C GLY A 59 5.73 -1.17 -12.50
N LEU A 60 6.07 -1.11 -11.22
CA LEU A 60 6.66 -2.24 -10.49
C LEU A 60 5.66 -3.38 -10.32
N ALA A 61 4.41 -3.11 -9.96
CA ALA A 61 3.35 -4.10 -9.89
C ALA A 61 3.18 -4.87 -11.21
N ASN A 62 3.14 -4.15 -12.34
CA ASN A 62 3.09 -4.75 -13.68
C ASN A 62 4.30 -5.63 -14.02
N PHE A 63 5.49 -5.29 -13.50
CA PHE A 63 6.68 -6.13 -13.67
C PHE A 63 6.59 -7.38 -12.79
N ILE A 64 6.17 -7.21 -11.54
CA ILE A 64 6.04 -8.29 -10.55
C ILE A 64 5.01 -9.32 -11.01
N GLU A 65 3.86 -8.95 -11.57
CA GLU A 65 2.86 -9.92 -12.07
C GLU A 65 3.27 -10.74 -13.30
N THR A 66 4.46 -10.49 -13.86
CA THR A 66 4.97 -11.29 -14.98
C THR A 66 5.44 -12.66 -14.50
N PRO A 67 5.31 -13.73 -15.32
CA PRO A 67 5.76 -15.08 -14.95
C PRO A 67 7.26 -15.19 -14.62
N ASN A 68 8.07 -14.28 -15.18
CA ASN A 68 9.54 -14.30 -15.04
C ASN A 68 10.03 -13.36 -13.93
N ALA A 69 9.12 -12.73 -13.16
CA ALA A 69 9.52 -11.89 -12.05
C ALA A 69 10.38 -12.72 -11.06
N PRO A 70 11.55 -12.21 -10.62
CA PRO A 70 12.51 -12.98 -9.83
C PRO A 70 12.13 -13.11 -8.35
N ILE A 71 10.86 -13.42 -8.06
CA ILE A 71 10.28 -13.52 -6.72
C ILE A 71 9.86 -14.94 -6.34
N LEU A 72 9.86 -15.89 -7.30
CA LEU A 72 9.45 -17.26 -7.05
C LEU A 72 10.28 -17.90 -5.93
N GLY A 73 9.60 -18.52 -4.96
CA GLY A 73 10.24 -19.16 -3.81
C GLY A 73 10.83 -18.20 -2.77
N LYS A 74 10.73 -16.87 -2.97
CA LYS A 74 11.29 -15.88 -2.05
C LYS A 74 10.26 -15.36 -1.04
N CYS A 75 10.76 -14.94 0.12
CA CYS A 75 10.07 -13.99 0.98
C CYS A 75 10.48 -12.57 0.55
N ILE A 76 9.53 -11.66 0.51
CA ILE A 76 9.71 -10.32 -0.05
C ILE A 76 9.70 -9.30 1.08
N LEU A 77 10.62 -8.35 1.02
CA LEU A 77 10.60 -7.13 1.81
C LEU A 77 10.27 -5.98 0.86
N GLU A 78 9.22 -5.23 1.15
CA GLU A 78 8.86 -4.02 0.42
C GLU A 78 9.17 -2.80 1.29
N ILE A 79 10.05 -1.92 0.81
CA ILE A 79 10.48 -0.70 1.49
C ILE A 79 9.75 0.49 0.89
N GLY A 80 9.09 1.29 1.72
CA GLY A 80 8.23 2.38 1.25
C GLY A 80 7.00 1.82 0.54
N CYS A 81 6.31 0.86 1.18
CA CYS A 81 5.19 0.18 0.56
C CYS A 81 3.98 1.08 0.31
N GLY A 82 3.88 2.23 0.99
CA GLY A 82 2.72 3.11 0.95
C GLY A 82 1.44 2.32 1.18
N LEU A 83 0.51 2.42 0.23
CA LEU A 83 -0.78 1.72 0.28
C LEU A 83 -0.72 0.21 -0.04
N GLY A 84 0.47 -0.31 -0.36
CA GLY A 84 0.75 -1.75 -0.48
C GLY A 84 0.52 -2.39 -1.86
N LEU A 85 0.34 -1.60 -2.93
CA LEU A 85 -0.01 -2.12 -4.27
C LEU A 85 0.94 -3.24 -4.76
N THR A 86 2.25 -3.00 -4.76
CA THR A 86 3.21 -3.96 -5.32
C THR A 86 3.31 -5.21 -4.45
N GLY A 87 3.40 -5.08 -3.13
CA GLY A 87 3.41 -6.23 -2.23
C GLY A 87 2.12 -7.05 -2.31
N ILE A 88 0.95 -6.43 -2.52
CA ILE A 88 -0.30 -7.16 -2.74
C ILE A 88 -0.21 -8.04 -3.99
N VAL A 89 0.37 -7.54 -5.08
CA VAL A 89 0.59 -8.33 -6.31
C VAL A 89 1.56 -9.48 -6.06
N ALA A 90 2.61 -9.28 -5.26
CA ALA A 90 3.49 -10.36 -4.84
C ALA A 90 2.76 -11.41 -3.97
N CYS A 91 1.88 -10.97 -3.06
CA CYS A 91 1.04 -11.86 -2.26
C CYS A 91 0.05 -12.66 -3.13
N GLN A 92 -0.53 -12.06 -4.18
CA GLN A 92 -1.41 -12.76 -5.13
C GLN A 92 -0.68 -13.90 -5.85
N GLN A 93 0.64 -13.75 -6.07
CA GLN A 93 1.54 -14.82 -6.54
C GLN A 93 2.01 -15.78 -5.43
N LYS A 94 1.30 -15.79 -4.29
CA LYS A 94 1.53 -16.65 -3.14
C LYS A 94 2.90 -16.44 -2.47
N ARG A 95 3.46 -15.22 -2.55
CA ARG A 95 4.68 -14.85 -1.80
C ARG A 95 4.31 -14.33 -0.42
N LYS A 96 5.15 -14.61 0.58
CA LYS A 96 5.07 -13.93 1.87
C LYS A 96 5.76 -12.58 1.74
N VAL A 97 5.12 -11.53 2.23
CA VAL A 97 5.60 -10.14 2.08
C VAL A 97 5.62 -9.45 3.44
N ILE A 98 6.75 -8.82 3.74
CA ILE A 98 6.89 -7.85 4.83
C ILE A 98 6.79 -6.46 4.19
N PHE A 99 5.69 -5.78 4.50
CA PHE A 99 5.40 -4.42 4.10
C PHE A 99 6.03 -3.48 5.11
N THR A 100 6.86 -2.56 4.64
CA THR A 100 7.51 -1.57 5.50
C THR A 100 7.36 -0.17 4.94
N ASP A 101 7.14 0.77 5.84
CA ASP A 101 7.08 2.19 5.53
C ASP A 101 7.58 2.98 6.75
N TRP A 102 8.03 4.21 6.50
CA TRP A 102 8.54 5.08 7.55
C TRP A 102 7.42 5.55 8.47
N LYS A 103 6.28 5.94 7.89
CA LYS A 103 5.10 6.38 8.64
C LYS A 103 4.23 5.17 8.98
N ILE A 104 3.58 5.20 10.14
CA ILE A 104 2.66 4.15 10.56
C ILE A 104 1.33 4.19 9.78
N ASP A 105 0.87 5.39 9.40
CA ASP A 105 -0.41 5.60 8.70
C ASP A 105 -0.58 4.75 7.43
N PRO A 106 0.37 4.75 6.47
CA PRO A 106 0.25 3.89 5.30
C PRO A 106 0.15 2.40 5.61
N LEU A 107 0.73 1.93 6.71
CA LEU A 107 0.67 0.51 7.07
C LEU A 107 -0.74 0.08 7.48
N PHE A 108 -1.56 0.98 8.05
CA PHE A 108 -2.99 0.69 8.26
C PHE A 108 -3.73 0.53 6.93
N PHE A 109 -3.41 1.34 5.92
CA PHE A 109 -3.96 1.20 4.57
C PHE A 109 -3.48 -0.07 3.89
N ALA A 110 -2.18 -0.36 3.90
CA ALA A 110 -1.62 -1.58 3.34
C ALA A 110 -2.26 -2.82 3.97
N HIS A 111 -2.45 -2.83 5.30
CA HIS A 111 -3.15 -3.91 6.00
C HIS A 111 -4.60 -4.06 5.54
N TYR A 112 -5.36 -2.98 5.47
CA TYR A 112 -6.72 -3.00 4.94
C TYR A 112 -6.75 -3.52 3.49
N ASN A 113 -5.85 -3.02 2.64
CA ASN A 113 -5.78 -3.36 1.23
C ASN A 113 -5.38 -4.83 1.00
N THR A 114 -4.52 -5.41 1.83
CA THR A 114 -4.25 -6.86 1.76
C THR A 114 -5.49 -7.68 2.11
N SER A 115 -6.31 -7.23 3.07
CA SER A 115 -7.59 -7.87 3.39
C SER A 115 -8.60 -7.72 2.24
N LEU A 116 -8.67 -6.53 1.61
CA LEU A 116 -9.51 -6.25 0.45
C LEU A 116 -9.18 -7.14 -0.76
N ASN A 117 -7.92 -7.56 -0.88
CA ASN A 117 -7.43 -8.47 -1.93
C ASN A 117 -7.18 -9.91 -1.43
N GLN A 118 -7.74 -10.29 -0.27
CA GLN A 118 -7.73 -11.66 0.27
C GLN A 118 -6.32 -12.26 0.42
N CYS A 119 -5.37 -11.45 0.86
CA CYS A 119 -3.97 -11.85 0.97
C CYS A 119 -3.31 -11.50 2.32
N ASN A 120 -4.12 -11.15 3.32
CA ASN A 120 -3.70 -10.80 4.68
C ASN A 120 -2.84 -11.90 5.36
N ASP A 121 -3.11 -13.18 5.09
CA ASP A 121 -2.37 -14.29 5.71
C ASP A 121 -0.88 -14.34 5.29
N LEU A 122 -0.56 -13.77 4.13
CA LEU A 122 0.79 -13.69 3.56
C LEU A 122 1.51 -12.38 3.92
N ALA A 123 0.82 -11.45 4.57
CA ALA A 123 1.32 -10.11 4.83
C ALA A 123 1.78 -9.93 6.29
N ARG A 124 2.89 -9.21 6.48
CA ARG A 124 3.34 -8.68 7.77
C ARG A 124 3.67 -7.21 7.59
N PHE A 125 3.46 -6.40 8.62
CA PHE A 125 3.63 -4.95 8.56
C PHE A 125 4.60 -4.51 9.65
N ILE A 126 5.62 -3.74 9.28
CA ILE A 126 6.63 -3.23 10.21
C ILE A 126 6.87 -1.77 9.86
N GLN A 127 6.67 -0.87 10.84
CA GLN A 127 7.13 0.50 10.69
C GLN A 127 8.65 0.50 10.72
N MET A 128 9.27 1.03 9.68
CA MET A 128 10.72 1.02 9.51
C MET A 128 11.17 2.34 8.90
N ASP A 129 12.00 3.07 9.63
CA ASP A 129 12.76 4.17 9.09
C ASP A 129 14.10 3.65 8.55
N TRP A 130 14.28 3.72 7.23
CA TRP A 130 15.52 3.40 6.55
C TRP A 130 16.74 4.24 6.96
N LYS A 131 16.55 5.41 7.59
CA LYS A 131 17.64 6.23 8.14
C LYS A 131 18.09 5.73 9.53
N SER A 132 17.30 4.87 10.16
CA SER A 132 17.51 4.38 11.51
C SER A 132 17.96 2.91 11.50
N LEU A 133 18.93 2.57 12.34
CA LEU A 133 19.31 1.17 12.53
C LEU A 133 18.19 0.43 13.27
N CYS A 134 17.82 -0.75 12.78
CA CYS A 134 17.02 -1.69 13.54
C CYS A 134 17.91 -2.27 14.67
N LEU A 135 17.77 -1.74 15.89
CA LEU A 135 18.36 -2.28 17.11
C LEU A 135 17.37 -3.18 17.85
#